data_AF-A0A7V7UXE2-F1
#
_entry.id   AF-A0A7V7UXE2-F1
#
_cell.length_a   1.000
_cell.length_b   1.000
_cell.length_c   1.000
_cell.angle_alpha   90.00
_cell.angle_beta   90.00
_cell.angle_gamma   90.00
#
_symmetry.space_group_name_H-M   'P 1'
#
loop_
_entity.id
_entity.type
_entity.pdbx_description
1 polymer ?
#
loop_
_entity_poly.entity_id
_entity_poly.type
_entity_poly.pdbx_seq_one_letter_code
_entity_poly.pdbx_strand_id
1 'polypeptide(L)'
;MTLGEKNDSTGFSVDFAETVNMKLTGNWSGLLIDTPDRPDPTVAYDDFVFNVDIQLEAENVAIEFGVQRNNGDQLVYKATYITTSQTWSLEEIDFPRI
;
A
#
# COMPACT_ATOMS: atom_id res chain seq x y z
N MET A 1 13.42 5.73 3.94
CA MET A 1 12.62 6.89 4.40
C MET A 1 11.81 7.36 3.22
N THR A 2 10.50 7.48 3.39
CA THR A 2 9.58 8.03 2.40
C THR A 2 9.84 9.53 2.24
N LEU A 3 9.68 10.06 1.02
CA LEU A 3 9.81 11.50 0.74
C LEU A 3 8.49 12.25 1.00
N GLY A 4 7.38 11.54 0.85
CA GLY A 4 6.04 12.07 1.03
C GLY A 4 5.01 10.95 1.03
N GLU A 5 3.89 11.21 1.70
CA GLU A 5 2.73 10.34 1.69
C GLU A 5 1.48 11.20 1.48
N LYS A 6 0.54 10.69 0.69
CA LYS A 6 -0.78 11.29 0.52
C LYS A 6 -1.81 10.27 0.93
N ASN A 7 -2.79 10.70 1.72
CA ASN A 7 -3.90 9.87 2.16
C ASN A 7 -5.17 10.71 2.07
N ASP A 8 -6.14 10.28 1.27
CA ASP A 8 -7.41 10.98 1.12
C ASP A 8 -8.58 10.00 0.93
N SER A 9 -9.75 10.50 0.55
CA SER A 9 -10.96 9.69 0.35
C SER A 9 -10.92 8.82 -0.92
N THR A 10 -10.01 9.11 -1.85
CA THR A 10 -9.89 8.44 -3.16
C THR A 10 -8.79 7.40 -3.18
N GLY A 11 -7.83 7.47 -2.25
CA GLY A 11 -6.71 6.55 -2.22
C GLY A 11 -5.58 6.98 -1.31
N PHE A 12 -4.43 6.36 -1.52
CA PHE A 12 -3.17 6.74 -0.90
C PHE A 12 -2.03 6.73 -1.92
N SER A 13 -0.97 7.46 -1.62
CA SER A 13 0.29 7.36 -2.34
C SER A 13 1.49 7.48 -1.42
N VAL A 14 2.61 6.91 -1.88
CA VAL A 14 3.91 7.01 -1.21
C VAL A 14 4.98 7.31 -2.23
N ASP A 15 5.80 8.32 -1.94
CA ASP A 15 6.99 8.66 -2.72
C ASP A 15 8.22 8.07 -2.02
N PHE A 16 9.01 7.30 -2.76
CA PHE A 16 10.22 6.67 -2.20
C PHE A 16 11.46 7.53 -2.42
N ALA A 17 12.38 7.52 -1.46
CA ALA A 17 13.66 8.23 -1.59
C ALA A 17 14.65 7.57 -2.55
N GLU A 18 14.34 6.36 -3.00
CA GLU A 18 15.09 5.59 -3.98
C GLU A 18 14.14 4.68 -4.74
N THR A 19 14.58 4.18 -5.89
CA THR A 19 13.83 3.16 -6.62
C THR A 19 13.77 1.87 -5.80
N VAL A 20 12.57 1.29 -5.67
CA VAL A 20 12.31 0.07 -4.89
C VAL A 20 11.58 -0.99 -5.73
N ASN A 21 11.66 -2.26 -5.31
CA ASN A 21 10.77 -3.30 -5.84
C ASN A 21 9.60 -3.49 -4.88
N MET A 22 8.40 -3.67 -5.41
CA MET A 22 7.18 -3.80 -4.61
C MET A 22 6.51 -5.13 -4.83
N LYS A 23 5.89 -5.68 -3.78
CA LYS A 23 5.09 -6.91 -3.88
C LYS A 23 3.87 -6.81 -3.00
N LEU A 24 2.76 -7.37 -3.46
CA LEU A 24 1.62 -7.57 -2.60
C LEU A 24 1.89 -8.63 -1.54
N THR A 25 1.56 -8.33 -0.28
CA THR A 25 1.51 -9.37 0.76
C THR A 25 0.11 -9.99 0.73
N GLY A 26 -0.07 -11.22 1.21
CA GLY A 26 -1.32 -11.98 1.00
C GLY A 26 -2.58 -11.44 1.70
N ASN A 27 -2.49 -10.32 2.44
CA ASN A 27 -3.56 -9.82 3.30
C ASN A 27 -4.31 -8.67 2.63
N TRP A 28 -5.45 -9.01 2.03
CA TRP A 28 -6.39 -8.07 1.42
C TRP A 28 -7.76 -8.32 2.02
N SER A 29 -8.40 -7.29 2.55
CA SER A 29 -9.77 -7.40 3.05
C SER A 29 -10.63 -6.32 2.43
N GLY A 30 -11.83 -6.70 1.99
CA GLY A 30 -12.85 -5.74 1.54
C GLY A 30 -12.59 -5.09 0.18
N LEU A 31 -11.67 -5.61 -0.64
CA LEU A 31 -11.32 -5.01 -1.94
C LEU A 31 -11.23 -6.05 -3.06
N LEU A 32 -11.72 -5.65 -4.23
CA LEU A 32 -11.43 -6.27 -5.51
C LEU A 32 -10.49 -5.35 -6.28
N ILE A 33 -9.22 -5.72 -6.39
CA ILE A 33 -8.20 -4.97 -7.12
C ILE A 33 -7.91 -5.69 -8.41
N ASP A 34 -8.07 -4.97 -9.52
CA ASP A 34 -7.75 -5.45 -10.84
C ASP A 34 -6.24 -5.74 -10.94
N THR A 35 -5.89 -6.84 -11.62
CA THR A 35 -4.49 -7.27 -11.78
C THR A 35 -3.50 -6.17 -12.20
N PRO A 36 -3.82 -5.24 -13.14
CA PRO A 36 -2.91 -4.15 -13.50
C PRO A 36 -2.63 -3.15 -12.38
N ASP A 37 -3.52 -3.03 -11.40
CA ASP A 37 -3.36 -2.10 -10.26
C ASP A 37 -2.59 -2.76 -9.09
N ARG A 38 -2.17 -4.01 -9.27
CA ARG A 38 -1.34 -4.73 -8.30
C ARG A 38 0.14 -4.43 -8.57
N PRO A 39 0.91 -4.03 -7.55
CA PRO A 39 2.37 -4.01 -7.57
C PRO A 39 2.98 -5.26 -8.21
N ASP A 40 3.69 -5.03 -9.31
CA ASP A 40 4.48 -6.03 -10.02
C ASP A 40 5.91 -6.07 -9.45
N PRO A 41 6.37 -7.20 -8.88
CA PRO A 41 7.71 -7.34 -8.30
C PRO A 41 8.85 -7.31 -9.33
N THR A 42 8.54 -7.32 -10.63
CA THR A 42 9.52 -7.20 -11.71
C THR A 42 9.73 -5.75 -12.15
N VAL A 43 8.91 -4.83 -11.66
CA VAL A 43 8.97 -3.39 -11.95
C VAL A 43 9.60 -2.66 -10.78
N ALA A 44 10.42 -1.66 -11.09
CA ALA A 44 11.03 -0.77 -10.13
C ALA A 44 10.17 0.50 -9.99
N TYR A 45 9.92 0.95 -8.76
CA TYR A 45 9.01 2.05 -8.44
C TYR A 45 9.77 3.18 -7.75
N ASP A 46 9.55 4.40 -8.22
CA ASP A 46 9.97 5.63 -7.51
C ASP A 46 8.83 6.16 -6.63
N ASP A 47 7.59 5.86 -7.00
CA ASP A 47 6.36 6.13 -6.27
C ASP A 47 5.36 4.99 -6.42
N PHE A 48 4.39 4.93 -5.51
CA PHE A 48 3.23 4.06 -5.62
C PHE A 48 1.96 4.83 -5.32
N VAL A 49 1.05 4.84 -6.28
CA VAL A 49 -0.27 5.45 -6.17
C VAL A 49 -1.31 4.35 -6.21
N PHE A 50 -2.13 4.29 -5.17
CA PHE A 50 -3.24 3.36 -5.08
C PHE A 50 -4.56 4.13 -5.03
N ASN A 51 -5.34 4.05 -6.11
CA ASN A 51 -6.66 4.62 -6.22
C ASN A 51 -7.67 3.49 -6.36
N VAL A 52 -8.69 3.46 -5.51
CA VAL A 52 -9.75 2.46 -5.63
C VAL A 52 -11.10 3.05 -5.25
N ASP A 53 -12.12 2.70 -6.02
CA ASP A 53 -13.50 2.92 -5.61
C ASP A 53 -13.87 1.87 -4.56
N ILE A 54 -14.00 2.31 -3.31
CA ILE A 54 -14.41 1.43 -2.23
C ILE A 54 -15.89 1.14 -2.39
N GLN A 55 -16.23 -0.12 -2.62
CA GLN A 55 -17.61 -0.56 -2.47
C GLN A 55 -17.95 -0.55 -0.98
N LEU A 56 -18.79 0.41 -0.59
CA LEU A 56 -19.12 0.80 0.79
C LEU A 56 -19.69 -0.32 1.69
N GLU A 57 -19.89 -1.53 1.17
CA GLU A 57 -20.39 -2.68 1.96
C GLU A 57 -19.30 -3.37 2.79
N ALA A 58 -18.02 -3.08 2.56
CA ALA A 58 -16.93 -3.68 3.31
C ALA A 58 -16.63 -2.90 4.60
N GLU A 59 -16.96 -3.48 5.76
CA GLU A 59 -16.68 -2.89 7.08
C GLU A 59 -15.18 -2.78 7.39
N ASN A 60 -14.33 -3.58 6.74
CA ASN A 60 -12.88 -3.62 6.93
C ASN A 60 -12.14 -3.65 5.59
N VAL A 61 -11.74 -2.47 5.13
CA VAL A 61 -10.99 -2.29 3.89
C VAL A 61 -9.53 -2.03 4.23
N ALA A 62 -8.67 -3.00 3.90
CA ALA A 62 -7.25 -2.91 4.15
C ALA A 62 -6.42 -3.62 3.08
N ILE A 63 -5.22 -3.09 2.90
CA ILE A 63 -4.21 -3.51 1.93
C ILE A 63 -2.88 -3.61 2.65
N GLU A 64 -2.14 -4.67 2.40
CA GLU A 64 -0.74 -4.77 2.82
C GLU A 64 0.17 -5.03 1.61
N PHE A 65 1.30 -4.32 1.55
CA PHE A 65 2.30 -4.49 0.50
C PHE A 65 3.70 -4.38 1.07
N GLY A 66 4.60 -5.21 0.53
CA GLY A 66 6.01 -5.24 0.87
C GLY A 66 6.81 -4.38 -0.10
N VAL A 67 7.81 -3.69 0.43
CA VAL A 67 8.77 -2.88 -0.32
C VAL A 67 10.16 -3.43 -0.05
N GLN A 68 10.90 -3.74 -1.11
CA GLN A 68 12.31 -4.16 -1.04
C GLN A 68 13.19 -3.06 -1.62
N ARG A 69 14.11 -2.57 -0.78
CA ARG A 69 15.06 -1.52 -1.12
C ARG A 69 16.32 -2.10 -1.79
N ASN A 70 17.11 -1.25 -2.45
CA ASN A 70 18.33 -1.66 -3.14
C ASN A 70 19.41 -2.20 -2.19
N ASN A 71 19.41 -1.73 -0.93
CA ASN A 71 20.31 -2.21 0.10
C ASN A 71 19.89 -3.58 0.71
N GLY A 72 18.77 -4.15 0.26
CA GLY A 72 18.23 -5.42 0.73
C GLY A 72 17.23 -5.31 1.89
N ASP A 73 17.03 -4.11 2.45
CA ASP A 73 16.03 -3.89 3.50
C ASP A 73 14.62 -4.15 2.98
N GLN A 74 13.77 -4.74 3.83
CA GLN A 74 12.38 -4.99 3.53
C GLN A 74 11.50 -4.23 4.51
N LEU A 75 10.53 -3.50 3.98
CA LEU A 75 9.49 -2.79 4.71
C LEU A 75 8.14 -3.39 4.34
N VAL A 76 7.17 -3.28 5.24
CA VAL A 76 5.77 -3.60 4.93
C VAL A 76 4.96 -2.37 5.25
N TYR A 77 4.06 -2.04 4.33
CA TYR A 77 3.10 -0.98 4.53
C TYR A 77 1.71 -1.60 4.61
N LYS A 78 0.89 -1.06 5.49
CA LYS A 78 -0.52 -1.34 5.58
C LYS A 78 -1.30 -0.06 5.31
N ALA A 79 -2.19 -0.09 4.33
CA ALA A 79 -3.16 0.96 4.11
C ALA A 79 -4.52 0.48 4.61
N THR A 80 -5.15 1.26 5.48
CA THR A 80 -6.49 0.96 6.01
C THR A 80 -7.42 2.12 5.68
N TYR A 81 -8.61 1.81 5.17
CA TYR A 81 -9.64 2.82 4.99
C TYR A 81 -10.41 3.03 6.29
N ILE A 82 -10.40 4.27 6.77
CA ILE A 82 -11.08 4.67 8.01
C ILE A 82 -12.47 5.16 7.64
N THR A 83 -13.49 4.35 7.95
CA THR A 83 -14.89 4.63 7.59
C THR A 83 -15.46 5.89 8.25
N THR A 84 -14.98 6.24 9.45
CA THR A 84 -15.46 7.41 10.21
C THR A 84 -15.00 8.73 9.61
N SER A 85 -13.76 8.80 9.13
CA SER A 85 -13.21 9.98 8.44
C SER A 85 -13.35 9.91 6.92
N GLN A 86 -13.73 8.75 6.38
CA GLN A 86 -13.75 8.47 4.94
C GLN A 86 -12.40 8.76 4.27
N THR A 87 -11.32 8.37 4.93
CA THR A 87 -9.95 8.59 4.45
C THR A 87 -9.13 7.33 4.57
N TRP A 88 -8.23 7.12 3.62
CA TRP A 88 -7.15 6.15 3.78
C TRP A 88 -6.18 6.59 4.88
N SER A 89 -5.49 5.61 5.46
CA SER A 89 -4.37 5.81 6.37
C SER A 89 -3.32 4.78 6.03
N LEU A 90 -2.12 5.26 5.69
CA LEU A 90 -0.95 4.42 5.43
C LEU A 90 -0.09 4.36 6.69
N GLU A 91 0.35 3.16 7.05
CA GLU A 91 1.28 2.92 8.15
C GLU A 91 2.38 1.95 7.70
N GLU A 92 3.63 2.22 8.09
CA GLU A 92 4.71 1.24 8.01
C GLU A 92 4.57 0.28 9.19
N ILE A 93 4.53 -1.02 8.91
CA ILE A 93 4.42 -2.07 9.91
C ILE A 93 5.65 -2.97 9.89
N ASP A 94 6.05 -3.45 11.06
CA ASP A 94 7.11 -4.45 11.16
C ASP A 94 6.64 -5.76 10.49
N PHE A 95 7.52 -6.38 9.69
CA PHE A 95 7.35 -7.76 9.26
C PHE A 95 7.06 -8.62 10.50
N PRO A 96 6.05 -9.50 10.53
CA PRO A 96 5.99 -10.49 11.59
C PRO A 96 7.29 -11.28 11.54
N ARG A 97 8.13 -11.11 12.58
CA ARG A 97 9.31 -11.95 12.79
C ARG A 97 8.77 -13.36 13.00
N ILE A 98 8.90 -14.19 11.97
CA ILE A 98 8.61 -15.63 12.04
C ILE A 98 9.63 -16.28 12.97
#